data_AF-A0AA88WLG6-F1
#
_entry.id   AF-A0AA88WLG6-F1
#
_cell.length_a   1.000
_cell.length_b   1.000
_cell.length_c   1.000
_cell.angle_alpha   90.00
_cell.angle_beta   90.00
_cell.angle_gamma   90.00
#
_symmetry.space_group_name_H-M   'P 1'
#
loop_
_entity.id
_entity.type
_entity.pdbx_description
1 polymer ?
#
loop_
_entity_poly.entity_id
_entity_poly.type
_entity_poly.pdbx_seq_one_letter_code
_entity_poly.pdbx_strand_id
1 'polypeptide(L)'
;MQMPSLSPPSSSPSSLVSLGGFAKPKPVVLSGGIRVKALYTPNKTTFNDPSDSKMAAAAAPKWAQKTITLPPQRRGCHLVTPKILKEIGQDLSGFKCGLAHLFLQHTSASLTINENYDSDVRDDTETFLNRIVPEGRSAPWKHTLEGPDDMPAHIKSSMFGCTLTIPITNGQLNMGTWQGIWLCEHRDAATPRNVVITLNGI
;
A
#
# COMPACT_ATOMS: atom_id res chain seq x y z
N MET A 1 58.92 -30.54 20.57
CA MET A 1 59.25 -30.45 22.01
C MET A 1 58.81 -29.07 22.48
N GLN A 2 57.83 -29.03 23.38
CA GLN A 2 57.36 -27.91 24.23
C GLN A 2 56.80 -26.62 23.60
N MET A 3 55.47 -26.44 23.74
CA MET A 3 54.81 -25.13 23.75
C MET A 3 54.98 -24.45 25.12
N PRO A 4 55.05 -23.11 25.20
CA PRO A 4 54.91 -22.39 26.46
C PRO A 4 53.45 -21.93 26.69
N SER A 5 52.95 -22.24 27.88
CA SER A 5 51.71 -21.72 28.49
C SER A 5 51.88 -20.27 28.93
N LEU A 6 50.89 -19.41 28.67
CA LEU A 6 50.77 -18.09 29.27
C LEU A 6 49.55 -18.03 30.19
N SER A 7 49.81 -17.80 31.48
CA SER A 7 48.82 -17.51 32.52
C SER A 7 48.49 -16.00 32.54
N PRO A 8 47.30 -15.57 33.02
CA PRO A 8 46.86 -14.17 32.94
C PRO A 8 47.20 -13.37 34.22
N PRO A 9 47.33 -12.03 34.14
CA PRO A 9 47.18 -11.14 35.30
C PRO A 9 45.90 -10.28 35.15
N SER A 10 44.92 -10.38 36.07
CA SER A 10 44.78 -9.73 37.38
C SER A 10 43.95 -8.45 37.33
N SER A 11 42.77 -8.49 37.93
CA SER A 11 41.83 -7.39 38.14
C SER A 11 42.25 -6.49 39.31
N SER A 12 42.04 -5.17 39.17
CA SER A 12 41.95 -4.19 40.26
C SER A 12 41.28 -2.88 39.74
N PRO A 13 40.89 -1.90 40.58
CA PRO A 13 39.50 -1.72 40.98
C PRO A 13 38.83 -0.43 40.47
N SER A 14 37.52 -0.38 40.69
CA SER A 14 36.57 0.66 40.35
C SER A 14 36.91 2.07 40.87
N SER A 15 36.82 3.07 40.00
CA SER A 15 36.67 4.48 40.38
C SER A 15 35.20 4.91 40.24
N LEU A 16 34.59 5.30 41.36
CA LEU A 16 33.28 5.94 41.44
C LEU A 16 33.27 7.24 40.61
N VAL A 17 32.35 7.34 39.64
CA VAL A 17 32.00 8.60 38.99
C VAL A 17 30.66 9.07 39.55
N SER A 18 30.67 10.31 40.04
CA SER A 18 29.58 11.03 40.69
C SER A 18 28.31 11.10 39.82
N LEU A 19 27.16 10.86 40.46
CA LEU A 19 25.80 11.04 39.92
C LEU A 19 25.57 12.50 39.48
N GLY A 20 25.57 12.72 38.17
CA GLY A 20 24.98 13.92 37.55
C GLY A 20 23.47 13.74 37.42
N GLY A 21 22.70 14.66 37.98
CA GLY A 21 21.25 14.60 38.06
C GLY A 21 20.57 14.50 36.69
N PHE A 22 19.83 13.41 36.48
CA PHE A 22 18.88 13.30 35.38
C PHE A 22 17.70 14.24 35.66
N ALA A 23 17.57 15.31 34.87
CA ALA A 23 16.34 16.06 34.79
C ALA A 23 15.22 15.11 34.33
N LYS A 24 14.15 14.96 35.12
CA LYS A 24 12.98 14.17 34.73
C LYS A 24 12.43 14.73 33.40
N PRO A 25 12.19 13.90 32.38
CA PRO A 25 11.54 14.38 31.17
C PRO A 25 10.16 14.93 31.52
N LYS A 26 9.86 16.17 31.09
CA LYS A 26 8.52 16.74 31.21
C LYS A 26 7.54 15.85 30.43
N PRO A 27 6.35 15.54 30.98
CA PRO A 27 5.36 14.77 30.25
C PRO A 27 4.92 15.58 29.03
N VAL A 28 5.18 15.06 27.84
CA VAL A 28 4.60 15.56 26.60
C VAL A 28 3.13 15.15 26.63
N VAL A 29 2.25 16.07 27.03
CA VAL A 29 0.81 15.88 26.90
C VAL A 29 0.47 16.06 25.42
N LEU A 30 0.38 14.96 24.68
CA LEU A 30 -0.21 14.94 23.34
C LEU A 30 -1.72 15.20 23.49
N SER A 31 -2.12 16.47 23.59
CA SER A 31 -3.54 16.86 23.56
C SER A 31 -4.03 16.87 22.11
N GLY A 32 -4.21 15.70 21.54
CA GLY A 32 -4.79 15.50 20.21
C GLY A 32 -5.78 14.36 20.27
N GLY A 33 -7.00 14.63 20.72
CA GLY A 33 -8.06 13.63 20.65
C GLY A 33 -8.27 13.17 19.21
N ILE A 34 -8.50 11.86 19.02
CA ILE A 34 -8.86 11.30 17.71
C ILE A 34 -10.15 12.00 17.25
N ARG A 35 -10.09 12.72 16.14
CA ARG A 35 -11.27 13.35 15.53
C ARG A 35 -11.99 12.31 14.66
N VAL A 36 -13.18 11.90 15.07
CA VAL A 36 -14.05 11.03 14.26
C VAL A 36 -14.96 11.90 13.39
N LYS A 37 -14.92 11.70 12.07
CA LYS A 37 -15.86 12.31 11.12
C LYS A 37 -16.62 11.19 10.43
N ALA A 38 -17.87 10.96 10.81
CA ALA A 38 -18.75 10.06 10.06
C ALA A 38 -19.01 10.68 8.68
N LEU A 39 -18.61 9.97 7.62
CA LEU A 39 -18.84 10.42 6.23
C LEU A 39 -20.16 9.90 5.66
N TYR A 40 -20.67 8.79 6.21
CA TYR A 40 -21.99 8.27 5.90
C TYR A 40 -22.61 7.65 7.16
N THR A 41 -23.87 8.01 7.43
CA THR A 41 -24.71 7.36 8.43
C THR A 41 -26.09 7.26 7.80
N PRO A 42 -26.70 6.06 7.72
CA PRO A 42 -28.08 5.93 7.29
C PRO A 42 -28.96 6.82 8.18
N ASN A 43 -29.94 7.53 7.61
CA ASN A 43 -30.93 8.22 8.44
C ASN A 43 -31.58 7.17 9.36
N LYS A 44 -31.68 7.47 10.66
CA LYS A 44 -32.54 6.69 11.56
C LYS A 44 -33.95 6.78 10.98
N THR A 45 -34.47 5.67 10.47
CA THR A 45 -35.90 5.53 10.21
C THR A 45 -36.61 5.60 11.57
N THR A 46 -37.08 6.78 11.94
CA THR A 46 -38.10 6.91 12.98
C THR A 46 -39.38 6.35 12.40
N PHE A 47 -39.66 5.07 12.66
CA PHE A 47 -40.99 4.50 12.47
C PHE A 47 -41.95 5.24 13.39
N ASN A 48 -42.61 6.31 12.95
CA ASN A 48 -43.77 6.87 13.67
C ASN A 48 -44.65 7.88 12.89
N ASP A 49 -44.46 8.09 11.58
CA ASP A 49 -45.42 8.91 10.80
C ASP A 49 -45.88 8.21 9.51
N PRO A 50 -47.15 7.79 9.40
CA PRO A 50 -47.71 7.21 8.18
C PRO A 50 -47.85 8.20 7.01
N SER A 51 -47.59 9.50 7.22
CA SER A 51 -47.79 10.55 6.20
C SER A 51 -46.54 10.91 5.39
N ASP A 52 -45.35 10.43 5.75
CA ASP A 52 -44.08 10.70 5.05
C ASP A 52 -43.88 9.80 3.80
N SER A 53 -44.82 9.82 2.86
CA SER A 53 -44.69 9.09 1.58
C SER A 53 -43.59 9.60 0.64
N LYS A 54 -42.81 10.62 1.07
CA LYS A 54 -41.57 11.09 0.43
C LYS A 54 -40.31 10.76 1.24
N MET A 55 -40.33 9.69 2.05
CA MET A 55 -39.11 9.18 2.67
C MET A 55 -38.14 8.71 1.59
N ALA A 56 -36.94 9.29 1.61
CA ALA A 56 -35.80 8.89 0.81
C ALA A 56 -35.69 7.37 0.76
N ALA A 57 -35.88 6.77 -0.42
CA ALA A 57 -35.58 5.37 -0.65
C ALA A 57 -34.15 5.13 -0.15
N ALA A 58 -34.00 4.31 0.89
CA ALA A 58 -32.69 3.91 1.37
C ALA A 58 -31.89 3.42 0.17
N ALA A 59 -30.74 4.05 -0.11
CA ALA A 59 -29.96 3.76 -1.29
C ALA A 59 -29.64 2.25 -1.32
N ALA A 60 -30.18 1.56 -2.32
CA ALA A 60 -30.03 0.12 -2.45
C ALA A 60 -28.55 -0.22 -2.71
N PRO A 61 -28.06 -1.37 -2.19
CA PRO A 61 -26.73 -1.84 -2.51
C PRO A 61 -26.54 -1.99 -4.03
N LYS A 62 -25.42 -1.47 -4.54
CA LYS A 62 -25.01 -1.51 -5.93
C LYS A 62 -23.69 -2.23 -6.06
N TRP A 63 -23.53 -2.88 -7.19
CA TRP A 63 -22.29 -3.51 -7.62
C TRP A 63 -21.98 -3.08 -9.04
N ALA A 64 -20.72 -2.78 -9.32
CA ALA A 64 -20.19 -2.62 -10.66
C ALA A 64 -18.86 -3.36 -10.74
N GLN A 65 -18.60 -4.05 -11.85
CA GLN A 65 -17.32 -4.72 -12.06
C GLN A 65 -16.83 -4.45 -13.48
N LYS A 66 -15.56 -4.11 -13.60
CA LYS A 66 -14.91 -3.79 -14.87
C LYS A 66 -13.49 -4.31 -14.88
N THR A 67 -13.07 -4.92 -15.98
CA THR A 67 -11.67 -5.20 -16.22
C THR A 67 -11.10 -4.09 -17.08
N ILE A 68 -10.01 -3.47 -16.60
CA ILE A 68 -9.25 -2.48 -17.37
C ILE A 68 -7.90 -3.06 -17.77
N THR A 69 -7.39 -2.64 -18.92
CA THR A 69 -6.05 -3.01 -19.38
C THR A 69 -5.15 -1.79 -19.28
N LEU A 70 -4.14 -1.87 -18.41
CA LEU A 70 -3.07 -0.90 -18.34
C LEU A 70 -2.05 -1.21 -19.45
N PRO A 71 -1.56 -0.18 -20.18
CA PRO A 71 -0.57 -0.39 -21.21
C PRO A 71 0.72 -0.97 -20.61
N PRO A 72 1.56 -1.65 -21.42
CA PRO A 72 2.86 -2.11 -20.98
C PRO A 72 3.65 -0.96 -20.37
N GLN A 73 4.34 -1.25 -19.28
CA GLN A 73 5.25 -0.31 -18.64
C GLN A 73 6.67 -0.89 -18.69
N ARG A 74 7.66 -0.01 -18.71
CA ARG A 74 9.03 -0.45 -18.37
C ARG A 74 9.07 -0.90 -16.91
N ARG A 75 10.08 -1.68 -16.53
CA ARG A 75 10.38 -1.94 -15.12
C ARG A 75 10.37 -0.66 -14.27
N GLY A 76 9.80 -0.74 -13.07
CA GLY A 76 9.73 0.33 -12.09
C GLY A 76 8.33 0.56 -11.52
N CYS A 77 8.20 1.60 -10.71
CA CYS A 77 6.93 2.00 -10.11
C CYS A 77 6.25 3.11 -10.92
N HIS A 78 4.97 2.94 -11.25
CA HIS A 78 4.23 3.84 -12.15
C HIS A 78 2.94 4.33 -11.52
N LEU A 79 2.74 5.65 -11.47
CA LEU A 79 1.47 6.22 -11.04
C LEU A 79 0.37 5.93 -12.08
N VAL A 80 -0.61 5.11 -11.72
CA VAL A 80 -1.70 4.67 -12.61
C VAL A 80 -3.08 5.19 -12.20
N THR A 81 -3.17 5.93 -11.08
CA THR A 81 -4.42 6.57 -10.60
C THR A 81 -5.21 7.28 -11.71
N PRO A 82 -4.62 8.15 -12.56
CA PRO A 82 -5.39 8.86 -13.58
C PRO A 82 -6.02 7.93 -14.63
N LYS A 83 -5.31 6.85 -15.00
CA LYS A 83 -5.82 5.84 -15.95
C LYS A 83 -6.98 5.07 -15.34
N ILE A 84 -6.84 4.63 -14.09
CA ILE A 84 -7.90 3.94 -13.37
C ILE A 84 -9.15 4.83 -13.25
N LEU A 85 -8.99 6.07 -12.76
CA LEU A 85 -10.11 7.00 -12.58
C LEU A 85 -10.82 7.35 -13.88
N LYS A 86 -10.08 7.48 -14.99
CA LYS A 86 -10.67 7.67 -16.32
C LYS A 86 -11.62 6.52 -16.68
N GLU A 87 -11.23 5.28 -16.41
CA GLU A 87 -12.00 4.10 -16.81
C GLU A 87 -13.21 3.82 -15.90
N ILE A 88 -13.13 4.15 -14.61
CA ILE A 88 -14.19 3.84 -13.63
C ILE A 88 -15.03 5.05 -13.22
N GLY A 89 -14.68 6.27 -13.64
CA GLY A 89 -15.28 7.50 -13.12
C GLY A 89 -16.81 7.55 -13.23
N GLN A 90 -17.35 7.06 -14.35
CA GLN A 90 -18.81 6.98 -14.56
C GLN A 90 -19.47 6.02 -13.55
N ASP A 91 -18.92 4.81 -13.40
CA ASP A 91 -19.44 3.82 -12.44
C ASP A 91 -19.30 4.32 -11.00
N LEU A 92 -18.15 4.91 -10.68
CA LEU A 92 -17.80 5.42 -9.36
C LEU A 92 -18.75 6.53 -8.90
N SER A 93 -19.15 7.43 -9.81
CA SER A 93 -20.04 8.57 -9.51
C SER A 93 -21.40 8.16 -8.91
N GLY A 94 -21.84 6.92 -9.15
CA GLY A 94 -23.10 6.37 -8.65
C GLY A 94 -23.08 5.92 -7.19
N PHE A 95 -21.92 5.95 -6.52
CA PHE A 95 -21.71 5.46 -5.15
C PHE A 95 -21.54 6.63 -4.16
N LYS A 96 -22.42 6.71 -3.17
CA LYS A 96 -22.31 7.63 -2.03
C LYS A 96 -21.32 7.11 -0.98
N CYS A 97 -21.32 5.81 -0.70
CA CYS A 97 -20.43 5.17 0.27
C CYS A 97 -20.18 3.72 -0.15
N GLY A 98 -18.93 3.25 -0.11
CA GLY A 98 -18.61 1.90 -0.57
C GLY A 98 -17.13 1.55 -0.48
N LEU A 99 -16.74 0.50 -1.21
CA LEU A 99 -15.37 0.06 -1.41
C LEU A 99 -15.12 -0.17 -2.91
N ALA A 100 -13.92 0.17 -3.35
CA ALA A 100 -13.35 -0.20 -4.63
C ALA A 100 -12.28 -1.25 -4.37
N HIS A 101 -12.53 -2.49 -4.80
CA HIS A 101 -11.56 -3.57 -4.78
C HIS A 101 -10.89 -3.68 -6.15
N LEU A 102 -9.57 -3.57 -6.18
CA LEU A 102 -8.75 -3.72 -7.38
C LEU A 102 -7.94 -5.00 -7.26
N PHE A 103 -8.01 -5.86 -8.27
CA PHE A 103 -7.28 -7.11 -8.35
C PHE A 103 -6.47 -7.15 -9.64
N LEU A 104 -5.14 -7.06 -9.53
CA LEU A 104 -4.21 -7.24 -10.63
C LEU A 104 -4.10 -8.72 -10.99
N GLN A 105 -4.44 -9.06 -12.23
CA GLN A 105 -4.35 -10.42 -12.74
C GLN A 105 -2.93 -10.73 -13.23
N HIS A 106 -1.96 -10.68 -12.32
CA HIS A 106 -0.56 -10.99 -12.62
C HIS A 106 0.20 -11.45 -11.38
N THR A 107 1.26 -12.22 -11.58
CA THR A 107 2.09 -12.80 -10.50
C THR A 107 3.47 -12.18 -10.39
N SER A 108 3.92 -11.43 -11.41
CA SER A 108 5.23 -10.77 -11.45
C SER A 108 5.13 -9.24 -11.64
N ALA A 109 3.97 -8.68 -11.30
CA ALA A 109 3.74 -7.24 -11.14
C ALA A 109 2.80 -7.05 -9.92
N SER A 110 2.82 -5.87 -9.29
CA SER A 110 2.03 -5.61 -8.08
C SER A 110 1.31 -4.26 -8.10
N LEU A 111 0.33 -4.11 -7.20
CA LEU A 111 -0.33 -2.85 -6.93
C LEU A 111 0.00 -2.37 -5.52
N THR A 112 0.25 -1.08 -5.36
CA THR A 112 0.44 -0.46 -4.05
C THR A 112 -0.14 0.96 -4.03
N ILE A 113 -0.32 1.52 -2.83
CA ILE A 113 -0.70 2.92 -2.64
C ILE A 113 0.46 3.62 -1.94
N ASN A 114 1.01 4.64 -2.59
CA ASN A 114 2.10 5.44 -2.06
C ASN A 114 2.05 6.86 -2.64
N GLU A 115 3.10 7.66 -2.46
CA GLU A 115 3.12 9.07 -2.83
C GLU A 115 2.78 9.33 -4.32
N ASN A 116 1.94 10.33 -4.61
CA ASN A 116 1.53 10.66 -5.97
C ASN A 116 2.24 11.89 -6.57
N TYR A 117 3.10 12.57 -5.80
CA TYR A 117 3.69 13.84 -6.17
C TYR A 117 5.12 13.69 -6.68
N ASP A 118 6.06 13.35 -5.80
CA ASP A 118 7.47 13.24 -6.17
C ASP A 118 7.76 11.93 -6.93
N SER A 119 8.46 12.04 -8.07
CA SER A 119 8.91 10.88 -8.83
C SER A 119 10.04 10.13 -8.16
N ASP A 120 10.86 10.79 -7.36
CA ASP A 120 12.05 10.20 -6.74
C ASP A 120 11.64 9.07 -5.79
N VAL A 121 10.48 9.18 -5.13
CA VAL A 121 9.93 8.11 -4.27
C VAL A 121 9.70 6.81 -5.07
N ARG A 122 9.30 6.91 -6.34
CA ARG A 122 9.10 5.74 -7.22
C ARG A 122 10.43 5.13 -7.66
N ASP A 123 11.42 5.97 -7.96
CA ASP A 123 12.75 5.54 -8.41
C ASP A 123 13.57 4.94 -7.24
N ASP A 124 13.47 5.53 -6.04
CA ASP A 124 14.07 5.01 -4.81
C ASP A 124 13.42 3.70 -4.38
N THR A 125 12.09 3.57 -4.53
CA THR A 125 11.40 2.30 -4.26
C THR A 125 11.92 1.19 -5.17
N GLU A 126 12.08 1.46 -6.48
CA GLU A 126 12.64 0.49 -7.43
C GLU A 126 14.10 0.15 -7.09
N THR A 127 14.90 1.15 -6.76
CA THR A 127 16.30 0.96 -6.33
C THR A 127 16.38 0.07 -5.09
N PHE A 128 15.50 0.31 -4.11
CA PHE A 128 15.42 -0.51 -2.92
C PHE A 128 15.02 -1.96 -3.23
N LEU A 129 13.98 -2.17 -4.04
CA LEU A 129 13.53 -3.51 -4.45
C LEU A 129 14.62 -4.30 -5.15
N ASN A 130 15.39 -3.67 -6.04
CA ASN A 130 16.53 -4.30 -6.73
C ASN A 130 17.67 -4.66 -5.79
N ARG A 131 17.84 -3.92 -4.68
CA ARG A 131 18.84 -4.24 -3.66
C ARG A 131 18.44 -5.44 -2.81
N ILE A 132 17.17 -5.53 -2.39
CA ILE A 132 16.71 -6.58 -1.49
C ILE A 132 16.32 -7.87 -2.22
N VAL A 133 15.93 -7.77 -3.50
CA VAL A 133 15.63 -8.90 -4.37
C VAL A 133 16.53 -8.79 -5.61
N PRO A 134 17.82 -9.17 -5.48
CA PRO A 134 18.80 -8.99 -6.54
C PRO A 134 18.53 -9.90 -7.73
N GLU A 135 19.04 -9.51 -8.90
CA GLU A 135 18.93 -10.26 -10.14
C GLU A 135 20.31 -10.70 -10.65
N GLY A 136 20.32 -11.55 -11.68
CA GLY A 136 21.54 -11.94 -12.38
C GLY A 136 22.31 -13.10 -11.75
N ARG A 137 23.55 -13.30 -12.20
CA ARG A 137 24.33 -14.54 -11.97
C ARG A 137 24.65 -14.83 -10.50
N SER A 138 24.74 -13.80 -9.66
CA SER A 138 24.99 -13.94 -8.23
C SER A 138 23.71 -14.11 -7.40
N ALA A 139 22.53 -13.98 -8.02
CA ALA A 139 21.27 -14.11 -7.31
C ALA A 139 20.96 -15.58 -7.02
N PRO A 140 20.54 -15.94 -5.79
CA PRO A 140 20.38 -17.33 -5.37
C PRO A 140 19.04 -17.94 -5.81
N TRP A 141 18.51 -17.54 -6.96
CA TRP A 141 17.18 -17.94 -7.44
C TRP A 141 17.23 -19.17 -8.33
N LYS A 142 16.31 -20.11 -8.10
CA LYS A 142 16.18 -21.33 -8.90
C LYS A 142 15.22 -21.17 -10.09
N HIS A 143 14.25 -20.28 -9.98
CA HIS A 143 13.23 -20.06 -11.00
C HIS A 143 13.68 -18.95 -11.96
N THR A 144 14.11 -19.35 -13.16
CA THR A 144 14.69 -18.42 -14.15
C THR A 144 14.23 -18.79 -15.56
N LEU A 145 13.07 -19.42 -15.69
CA LEU A 145 12.61 -19.97 -16.97
C LEU A 145 12.30 -18.85 -17.96
N GLU A 146 11.81 -17.71 -17.47
CA GLU A 146 11.47 -16.56 -18.30
C GLU A 146 12.54 -15.46 -18.28
N GLY A 147 13.74 -15.74 -17.76
CA GLY A 147 14.86 -14.80 -17.71
C GLY A 147 15.41 -14.53 -16.30
N PRO A 148 16.43 -13.67 -16.19
CA PRO A 148 17.06 -13.32 -14.91
C PRO A 148 16.15 -12.50 -13.98
N ASP A 149 15.10 -11.87 -14.52
CA ASP A 149 14.11 -11.07 -13.81
C ASP A 149 12.89 -11.86 -13.31
N ASP A 150 12.78 -13.14 -13.69
CA ASP A 150 11.62 -14.00 -13.45
C ASP A 150 11.28 -14.17 -11.96
N MET A 151 12.09 -14.92 -11.20
CA MET A 151 11.89 -15.06 -9.75
C MET A 151 11.93 -13.73 -8.99
N PRO A 152 12.87 -12.80 -9.26
CA PRO A 152 12.85 -11.50 -8.61
C PRO A 152 11.50 -10.80 -8.70
N ALA A 153 10.89 -10.81 -9.88
CA ALA A 153 9.60 -10.19 -10.11
C ALA A 153 8.45 -10.87 -9.32
N HIS A 154 8.48 -12.19 -9.17
CA HIS A 154 7.54 -12.92 -8.31
C HIS A 154 7.69 -12.60 -6.81
N ILE A 155 8.93 -12.44 -6.34
CA ILE A 155 9.20 -12.06 -4.94
C ILE A 155 8.72 -10.63 -4.70
N LYS A 156 9.16 -9.67 -5.52
CA LYS A 156 8.75 -8.26 -5.42
C LYS A 156 7.23 -8.11 -5.50
N SER A 157 6.58 -8.88 -6.38
CA SER A 157 5.12 -8.96 -6.49
C SER A 157 4.48 -9.44 -5.18
N SER A 158 4.99 -10.53 -4.58
CA SER A 158 4.49 -11.05 -3.30
C SER A 158 4.69 -10.10 -2.12
N MET A 159 5.68 -9.21 -2.17
CA MET A 159 5.93 -8.24 -1.10
C MET A 159 4.87 -7.14 -1.02
N PHE A 160 4.41 -6.62 -2.17
CA PHE A 160 3.36 -5.61 -2.21
C PHE A 160 1.96 -6.22 -2.35
N GLY A 161 1.84 -7.31 -3.11
CA GLY A 161 0.59 -7.97 -3.42
C GLY A 161 -0.06 -7.46 -4.71
N CYS A 162 -1.11 -8.17 -5.13
CA CYS A 162 -1.87 -7.87 -6.34
C CYS A 162 -3.22 -7.20 -6.05
N THR A 163 -3.52 -6.87 -4.79
CA THR A 163 -4.85 -6.39 -4.38
C THR A 163 -4.80 -5.06 -3.66
N LEU A 164 -5.78 -4.20 -3.93
CA LEU A 164 -6.06 -2.99 -3.16
C LEU A 164 -7.54 -2.95 -2.84
N THR A 165 -7.88 -2.43 -1.66
CA THR A 165 -9.27 -2.13 -1.28
C THR A 165 -9.33 -0.71 -0.76
N ILE A 166 -10.02 0.16 -1.49
CA ILE A 166 -10.01 1.62 -1.29
C ILE A 166 -11.43 2.07 -0.94
N PRO A 167 -11.63 2.87 0.13
CA PRO A 167 -12.96 3.38 0.44
C PRO A 167 -13.49 4.32 -0.65
N ILE A 168 -14.81 4.30 -0.86
CA ILE A 168 -15.51 5.21 -1.76
C ILE A 168 -16.33 6.20 -0.92
N THR A 169 -16.28 7.47 -1.26
CA THR A 169 -17.12 8.51 -0.65
C THR A 169 -17.54 9.53 -1.69
N ASN A 170 -18.85 9.76 -1.81
CA ASN A 170 -19.45 10.75 -2.72
C ASN A 170 -18.89 10.70 -4.15
N GLY A 171 -18.85 9.50 -4.72
CA GLY A 171 -18.42 9.27 -6.09
C GLY A 171 -16.90 9.34 -6.31
N GLN A 172 -16.10 9.28 -5.25
CA GLN A 172 -14.64 9.40 -5.31
C GLN A 172 -13.96 8.29 -4.51
N LEU A 173 -12.76 7.89 -4.97
CA LEU A 173 -11.84 7.10 -4.16
C LEU A 173 -11.35 7.97 -3.00
N ASN A 174 -11.64 7.55 -1.78
CA ASN A 174 -11.33 8.27 -0.55
C ASN A 174 -9.92 7.90 -0.08
N MET A 175 -8.93 8.40 -0.82
CA MET A 175 -7.52 8.32 -0.50
C MET A 175 -7.02 9.64 0.09
N GLY A 176 -5.91 9.62 0.83
CA GLY A 176 -5.25 10.83 1.30
C GLY A 176 -4.69 11.68 0.15
N THR A 177 -4.43 12.98 0.42
CA THR A 177 -3.96 13.95 -0.59
C THR A 177 -2.76 13.46 -1.39
N TRP A 178 -1.80 12.84 -0.71
CA TRP A 178 -0.56 12.35 -1.30
C TRP A 178 -0.65 10.90 -1.76
N GLN A 179 -1.76 10.21 -1.55
CA GLN A 179 -1.89 8.81 -1.93
C GLN A 179 -2.25 8.67 -3.42
N GLY A 180 -1.57 7.77 -4.10
CA GLY A 180 -1.87 7.35 -5.46
C GLY A 180 -1.65 5.86 -5.64
N ILE A 181 -2.42 5.28 -6.54
CA ILE A 181 -2.32 3.89 -6.95
C ILE A 181 -1.14 3.75 -7.91
N TRP A 182 -0.20 2.87 -7.55
CA TRP A 182 0.94 2.52 -8.37
C TRP A 182 0.78 1.13 -8.96
N LEU A 183 1.21 0.97 -10.21
CA LEU A 183 1.57 -0.32 -10.80
C LEU A 183 3.09 -0.46 -10.67
N CYS A 184 3.55 -1.43 -9.90
CA CYS A 184 4.97 -1.78 -9.86
C CYS A 184 5.19 -2.90 -10.88
N GLU A 185 5.83 -2.56 -11.99
CA GLU A 185 6.22 -3.51 -13.03
C GLU A 185 7.61 -4.03 -12.71
N HIS A 186 7.74 -5.34 -12.49
CA HIS A 186 9.01 -5.93 -12.07
C HIS A 186 9.75 -6.63 -13.21
N ARG A 187 9.13 -6.77 -14.39
CA ARG A 187 9.74 -7.38 -15.58
C ARG A 187 10.32 -6.33 -16.52
N ASP A 188 11.42 -6.65 -17.19
CA ASP A 188 12.05 -5.74 -18.17
C ASP A 188 11.24 -5.68 -19.47
N ALA A 189 10.70 -6.81 -19.93
CA ALA A 189 9.92 -6.95 -21.16
C ALA A 189 8.44 -7.23 -20.84
N ALA A 190 7.78 -6.28 -20.18
CA ALA A 190 6.41 -6.45 -19.72
C ALA A 190 5.37 -6.37 -20.85
N THR A 191 4.30 -7.12 -20.70
CA THR A 191 3.08 -7.05 -21.51
C THR A 191 2.02 -6.18 -20.80
N PRO A 192 0.89 -5.84 -21.45
CA PRO A 192 -0.17 -5.10 -20.79
C PRO A 192 -0.68 -5.82 -19.53
N ARG A 193 -1.15 -5.07 -18.53
CA ARG A 193 -1.60 -5.61 -17.24
C ARG A 193 -3.10 -5.42 -17.06
N ASN A 194 -3.82 -6.51 -16.77
CA ASN A 194 -5.25 -6.45 -16.51
C ASN A 194 -5.54 -6.25 -15.02
N VAL A 195 -6.43 -5.31 -14.71
CA VAL A 195 -6.90 -5.05 -13.35
C VAL A 195 -8.41 -5.20 -13.33
N VAL A 196 -8.91 -6.15 -12.54
CA VAL A 196 -10.34 -6.29 -12.25
C VAL A 196 -10.68 -5.32 -11.14
N ILE A 197 -11.62 -4.41 -11.39
CA ILE A 197 -12.09 -3.42 -10.43
C ILE A 197 -13.53 -3.74 -10.11
N THR A 198 -13.81 -3.99 -8.83
CA THR A 198 -15.14 -4.25 -8.30
C THR A 198 -15.51 -3.12 -7.35
N LEU A 199 -16.58 -2.41 -7.65
CA LEU A 199 -17.15 -1.36 -6.82
C LEU A 199 -18.39 -1.92 -6.13
N ASN A 200 -18.48 -1.76 -4.81
CA ASN A 200 -19.64 -2.17 -4.04
C ASN A 200 -19.97 -1.14 -2.96
N GLY A 201 -21.26 -0.85 -2.78
CA GLY A 201 -21.69 0.22 -1.90
C GLY A 201 -23.13 0.61 -2.16
N ILE A 202 -23.47 1.86 -1.88
CA ILE A 202 -24.82 2.43 -2.04
C ILE A 202 -24.76 3.74 -2.83
#